data_AF-A0A6D2C6J0-F1
#
_entry.id   AF-A0A6D2C6J0-F1
#
_cell.length_a   1.000
_cell.length_b   1.000
_cell.length_c   1.000
_cell.angle_alpha   90.00
_cell.angle_beta   90.00
_cell.angle_gamma   90.00
#
_symmetry.space_group_name_H-M   'P 1'
#
loop_
_entity.id
_entity.type
_entity.pdbx_description
1 polymer ?
#
loop_
_entity_poly.entity_id
_entity_poly.type
_entity_poly.pdbx_seq_one_letter_code
_entity_poly.pdbx_strand_id
1 'polypeptide(L)'
;MGEIHSNTQFYNNAVSNNTANNNNTESKKLDSKTQENRKLDSNGEEIVWEMKRSFHIGNKIYRIYFLIISIIVCSIITYTIFWTASPLNGFRGLFLILFVLAVYYVFLSEILGLFNFKRLYITNNYLIIEKYIGKKAILQLGSFYAHSSRLPTNPSNPKLTKDLCLTFFLQNKEFRIDESNLSYDNTTDELANKLNVIFEPYITQYLLNLDEKQYSKVKNDTFIKNEISYFKEIDKLREEQTNND
;
A
#
# COMPACT_ATOMS: atom_id res chain seq x y z
N MET A 1 75.44 -15.69 34.98
CA MET A 1 76.27 -16.87 34.70
C MET A 1 75.68 -17.51 33.45
N GLY A 2 76.38 -17.40 32.31
CA GLY A 2 76.00 -18.01 31.02
C GLY A 2 75.23 -17.12 30.04
N GLU A 3 75.94 -16.28 29.29
CA GLU A 3 75.58 -15.97 27.90
C GLU A 3 75.88 -17.19 27.02
N ILE A 4 75.20 -17.35 25.88
CA ILE A 4 75.78 -17.76 24.58
C ILE A 4 74.73 -17.59 23.46
N HIS A 5 75.17 -16.89 22.40
CA HIS A 5 74.61 -16.72 21.05
C HIS A 5 74.27 -18.06 20.35
N SER A 6 73.43 -18.16 19.31
CA SER A 6 73.79 -17.80 17.93
C SER A 6 72.73 -18.23 16.89
N ASN A 7 72.75 -17.52 15.75
CA ASN A 7 71.96 -17.66 14.52
C ASN A 7 72.05 -19.02 13.79
N THR A 8 71.05 -19.32 12.94
CA THR A 8 71.29 -19.92 11.61
C THR A 8 70.19 -19.54 10.60
N GLN A 9 70.60 -19.48 9.33
CA GLN A 9 70.03 -18.78 8.18
C GLN A 9 69.25 -19.69 7.18
N PHE A 10 68.31 -19.06 6.45
CA PHE A 10 67.93 -19.15 5.01
C PHE A 10 67.98 -20.48 4.19
N TYR A 11 66.92 -20.76 3.38
CA TYR A 11 66.90 -20.60 1.89
C TYR A 11 65.56 -20.99 1.19
N ASN A 12 64.95 -19.99 0.52
CA ASN A 12 64.29 -19.88 -0.81
C ASN A 12 63.46 -20.96 -1.56
N ASN A 13 62.28 -20.48 -2.02
CA ASN A 13 61.64 -20.52 -3.36
C ASN A 13 61.33 -21.83 -4.12
N ALA A 14 60.05 -21.99 -4.50
CA ALA A 14 59.63 -22.21 -5.90
C ALA A 14 58.11 -21.99 -6.11
N VAL A 15 57.77 -21.16 -7.10
CA VAL A 15 56.43 -20.99 -7.69
C VAL A 15 56.19 -22.10 -8.71
N SER A 16 54.99 -22.69 -8.76
CA SER A 16 54.44 -23.30 -9.97
C SER A 16 52.90 -23.34 -9.92
N ASN A 17 52.28 -22.72 -10.93
CA ASN A 17 50.84 -22.69 -11.17
C ASN A 17 50.34 -24.06 -11.63
N ASN A 18 49.13 -24.45 -11.21
CA ASN A 18 48.23 -25.24 -12.05
C ASN A 18 46.77 -24.92 -11.73
N THR A 19 46.11 -24.38 -12.75
CA THR A 19 44.70 -24.02 -12.87
C THR A 19 43.83 -25.28 -12.98
N ALA A 20 42.87 -25.49 -12.08
CA ALA A 20 41.70 -26.34 -12.35
C ALA A 20 40.54 -26.06 -11.37
N ASN A 21 39.42 -25.62 -11.94
CA ASN A 21 38.04 -25.73 -11.42
C ASN A 21 37.72 -25.24 -10.01
N ASN A 22 37.27 -23.98 -9.90
CA ASN A 22 36.49 -23.51 -8.75
C ASN A 22 35.24 -22.69 -9.09
N ASN A 23 34.72 -22.79 -10.32
CA ASN A 23 33.63 -21.90 -10.77
C ASN A 23 32.20 -22.45 -10.54
N ASN A 24 32.04 -23.70 -10.05
CA ASN A 24 30.71 -24.30 -9.91
C ASN A 24 30.11 -24.27 -8.49
N THR A 25 30.88 -23.85 -7.49
CA THR A 25 30.40 -23.82 -6.10
C THR A 25 29.94 -22.41 -5.70
N GLU A 26 30.59 -21.36 -6.21
CA GLU A 26 30.19 -19.97 -5.93
C GLU A 26 28.91 -19.56 -6.67
N SER A 27 28.70 -19.97 -7.93
CA SER A 27 27.45 -19.66 -8.64
C SER A 27 26.24 -20.32 -7.95
N LYS A 28 26.36 -21.59 -7.52
CA LYS A 28 25.30 -22.28 -6.78
C LYS A 28 25.06 -21.72 -5.38
N LYS A 29 26.10 -21.22 -4.69
CA LYS A 29 25.95 -20.57 -3.37
C LYS A 29 25.39 -19.15 -3.45
N LEU A 30 25.66 -18.43 -4.55
CA LEU A 30 25.13 -17.10 -4.79
C LEU A 30 23.64 -17.17 -5.19
N ASP A 31 23.27 -18.16 -6.01
CA ASP A 31 21.88 -18.44 -6.36
C ASP A 31 21.08 -18.97 -5.16
N SER A 32 21.66 -19.84 -4.31
CA SER A 32 20.96 -20.38 -3.13
C SER A 32 20.72 -19.33 -2.04
N LYS A 33 21.65 -18.39 -1.82
CA LYS A 33 21.48 -17.28 -0.87
C LYS A 33 20.42 -16.26 -1.31
N THR A 34 20.22 -16.12 -2.63
CA THR A 34 19.20 -15.22 -3.20
C THR A 34 17.80 -15.85 -3.18
N GLN A 35 17.72 -17.18 -3.08
CA GLN A 35 16.46 -17.93 -3.03
C GLN A 35 15.84 -17.99 -1.61
N GLU A 36 16.65 -17.98 -0.54
CA GLU A 36 16.18 -18.23 0.85
C GLU A 36 15.34 -17.10 1.48
N ASN A 37 15.26 -15.91 0.87
CA ASN A 37 14.50 -14.77 1.42
C ASN A 37 13.39 -14.23 0.51
N ARG A 38 12.99 -14.97 -0.54
CA ARG A 38 11.86 -14.56 -1.38
C ARG A 38 10.56 -14.83 -0.62
N LYS A 39 9.89 -13.77 -0.19
CA LYS A 39 8.54 -13.89 0.34
C LYS A 39 7.60 -14.19 -0.82
N LEU A 40 6.93 -15.33 -0.76
CA LEU A 40 5.90 -15.69 -1.73
C LEU A 40 4.52 -15.36 -1.18
N ASP A 41 3.61 -14.99 -2.08
CA ASP A 41 2.20 -14.84 -1.75
C ASP A 41 1.50 -16.22 -1.65
N SER A 42 0.19 -16.24 -1.40
CA SER A 42 -0.56 -17.49 -1.30
C SER A 42 -0.63 -18.29 -2.60
N ASN A 43 -0.31 -17.67 -3.73
CA ASN A 43 -0.35 -18.25 -5.07
C ASN A 43 1.06 -18.62 -5.58
N GLY A 44 2.10 -18.39 -4.78
CA GLY A 44 3.50 -18.64 -5.16
C GLY A 44 4.16 -17.52 -5.96
N GLU A 45 3.53 -16.34 -6.06
CA GLU A 45 4.12 -15.16 -6.68
C GLU A 45 5.10 -14.46 -5.73
N GLU A 46 6.21 -13.96 -6.28
CA GLU A 46 7.21 -13.24 -5.52
C GLU A 46 6.69 -11.86 -5.08
N ILE A 47 6.83 -11.57 -3.79
CA ILE A 47 6.47 -10.29 -3.18
C ILE A 47 7.69 -9.38 -3.25
N VAL A 48 7.61 -8.36 -4.10
CA VAL A 48 8.66 -7.35 -4.32
C VAL A 48 8.69 -6.33 -3.18
N TRP A 49 7.51 -6.00 -2.64
CA TRP A 49 7.38 -5.05 -1.54
C TRP A 49 6.17 -5.40 -0.69
N GLU A 50 6.27 -5.25 0.63
CA GLU A 50 5.20 -5.57 1.58
C GLU A 50 5.12 -4.51 2.68
N MET A 51 3.90 -4.02 2.93
CA MET A 51 3.54 -3.29 4.14
C MET A 51 2.44 -4.06 4.87
N LYS A 52 2.79 -4.56 6.05
CA LYS A 52 1.81 -5.12 6.98
C LYS A 52 1.14 -3.99 7.75
N ARG A 53 -0.09 -4.23 8.18
CA ARG A 53 -0.74 -3.31 9.12
C ARG A 53 0.12 -3.17 10.37
N SER A 54 0.49 -1.92 10.66
CA SER A 54 1.12 -1.56 11.93
C SER A 54 0.06 -0.91 12.82
N PHE A 55 0.13 -1.18 14.12
CA PHE A 55 -0.71 -0.49 15.09
C PHE A 55 0.19 0.18 16.12
N HIS A 56 0.37 1.50 15.99
CA HIS A 56 0.98 2.26 17.06
C HIS A 56 0.06 2.31 18.29
N ILE A 57 0.64 2.29 19.49
CA ILE A 57 -0.14 2.25 20.74
C ILE A 57 -1.08 3.46 20.86
N GLY A 58 -0.65 4.64 20.41
CA GLY A 58 -1.47 5.86 20.40
C GLY A 58 -2.69 5.76 19.48
N ASN A 59 -2.53 5.19 18.28
CA ASN A 59 -3.65 4.99 17.35
C ASN A 59 -4.60 3.88 17.84
N LYS A 60 -4.09 2.86 18.56
CA LYS A 60 -4.95 1.88 19.25
C LYS A 60 -5.83 2.57 20.29
N ILE A 61 -5.24 3.45 21.11
CA ILE A 61 -5.96 4.19 22.15
C ILE A 61 -7.00 5.12 21.53
N TYR A 62 -6.63 5.90 20.51
CA TYR A 62 -7.57 6.77 19.80
C TYR A 62 -8.75 5.98 19.21
N ARG A 63 -8.49 4.82 18.61
CA ARG A 63 -9.55 3.97 18.04
C ARG A 63 -10.44 3.34 19.10
N ILE A 64 -9.89 2.88 20.22
CA ILE A 64 -10.67 2.37 21.35
C ILE A 64 -11.52 3.50 21.95
N TYR A 65 -10.93 4.69 22.11
CA TYR A 65 -11.64 5.87 22.58
C TYR A 65 -12.78 6.27 21.62
N PHE A 66 -12.52 6.27 20.31
CA PHE A 66 -13.53 6.51 19.29
C PHE A 66 -14.68 5.50 19.38
N LEU A 67 -14.38 4.20 19.52
CA LEU A 67 -15.39 3.16 19.70
C LEU A 67 -16.24 3.40 20.95
N ILE A 68 -15.61 3.71 22.08
CA ILE A 68 -16.31 3.98 23.34
C ILE A 68 -17.22 5.19 23.19
N ILE A 69 -16.73 6.30 22.61
CA ILE A 69 -17.55 7.49 22.33
C ILE A 69 -18.71 7.15 21.39
N SER A 70 -18.47 6.42 20.29
CA SER A 70 -19.53 6.06 19.35
C SER A 70 -20.63 5.25 20.03
N ILE A 71 -20.28 4.32 20.92
CA ILE A 71 -21.25 3.54 21.70
C ILE A 71 -22.03 4.44 22.65
N ILE A 72 -21.36 5.35 23.36
CA ILE A 72 -22.01 6.30 24.27
C ILE A 72 -22.98 7.20 23.51
N VAL A 73 -22.56 7.78 22.39
CA VAL A 73 -23.40 8.64 21.54
C VAL A 73 -24.60 7.86 21.00
N CYS A 74 -24.39 6.65 20.47
CA CYS A 74 -25.50 5.79 20.03
C CYS A 74 -26.48 5.48 21.17
N SER A 75 -25.97 5.24 22.38
CA SER A 75 -26.80 4.97 23.55
C SER A 75 -27.62 6.18 23.97
N ILE A 76 -27.05 7.39 23.96
CA ILE A 76 -27.74 8.65 24.26
C ILE A 76 -28.82 8.92 23.21
N ILE A 77 -28.51 8.76 21.92
CA ILE A 77 -29.47 8.95 20.82
C ILE A 77 -30.63 7.97 20.98
N THR A 78 -30.32 6.69 21.19
CA THR A 78 -31.34 5.65 21.39
C THR A 78 -32.21 5.97 22.59
N TYR A 79 -31.62 6.27 23.75
CA TYR A 79 -32.35 6.65 24.96
C TYR A 79 -33.28 7.84 24.72
N THR A 80 -32.77 8.91 24.09
CA THR A 80 -33.56 10.12 23.80
C THR A 80 -34.74 9.80 22.89
N ILE A 81 -34.51 9.04 21.82
CA ILE A 81 -35.56 8.65 20.88
C ILE A 81 -36.65 7.83 21.59
N PHE A 82 -36.28 6.82 22.39
CA PHE A 82 -37.25 5.98 23.11
C PHE A 82 -38.00 6.73 24.22
N TRP A 83 -37.35 7.69 24.89
CA TRP A 83 -37.98 8.56 25.89
C TRP A 83 -39.00 9.51 25.27
N THR A 84 -38.63 10.21 24.18
CA THR A 84 -39.49 11.21 23.53
C THR A 84 -40.62 10.59 22.71
N ALA A 85 -40.48 9.34 22.26
CA ALA A 85 -41.43 8.71 21.34
C ALA A 85 -42.54 7.86 22.00
N SER A 86 -42.77 7.98 23.31
CA SER A 86 -43.87 7.24 23.95
C SER A 86 -45.27 7.73 23.53
N PRO A 87 -46.24 6.84 23.26
CA PRO A 87 -46.13 5.37 23.24
C PRO A 87 -45.74 4.81 21.85
N LEU A 88 -44.90 3.77 21.85
CA LEU A 88 -44.40 3.04 20.67
C LEU A 88 -45.46 2.06 20.13
N ASN A 89 -46.54 2.57 19.54
CA ASN A 89 -47.60 1.73 18.98
C ASN A 89 -47.66 1.80 17.45
N GLY A 90 -48.02 0.66 16.84
CA GLY A 90 -48.27 0.55 15.40
C GLY A 90 -47.07 0.92 14.52
N PHE A 91 -47.35 1.57 13.38
CA PHE A 91 -46.35 1.92 12.36
C PHE A 91 -45.24 2.84 12.89
N ARG A 92 -45.55 3.70 13.87
CA ARG A 92 -44.58 4.62 14.49
C ARG A 92 -43.47 3.88 15.25
N GLY A 93 -43.83 2.81 15.98
CA GLY A 93 -42.85 1.97 16.68
C GLY A 93 -41.93 1.22 15.72
N LEU A 94 -42.49 0.67 14.64
CA LEU A 94 -41.74 -0.04 13.61
C LEU A 94 -40.75 0.90 12.88
N PHE A 95 -41.18 2.10 12.49
CA PHE A 95 -40.31 3.09 11.87
C PHE A 95 -39.13 3.47 12.77
N LEU A 96 -39.38 3.65 14.06
CA LEU A 96 -38.36 4.04 15.03
C LEU A 96 -37.32 2.95 15.26
N ILE A 97 -37.75 1.67 15.30
CA ILE A 97 -36.83 0.52 15.33
C ILE A 97 -35.96 0.47 14.07
N LEU A 98 -36.56 0.65 12.89
CA LEU A 98 -35.83 0.67 11.62
C LEU A 98 -34.83 1.83 11.56
N PHE A 99 -35.21 3.00 12.06
CA PHE A 99 -34.33 4.17 12.12
C PHE A 99 -33.11 3.92 13.02
N VAL A 100 -33.32 3.38 14.22
CA VAL A 100 -32.24 3.01 15.14
C VAL A 100 -31.33 1.96 14.51
N LEU A 101 -31.91 0.94 13.85
CA LEU A 101 -31.13 -0.09 13.15
C LEU A 101 -30.28 0.50 12.02
N ALA A 102 -30.83 1.46 11.26
CA ALA A 102 -30.09 2.15 10.20
C ALA A 102 -28.91 2.95 10.77
N VAL A 103 -29.11 3.66 11.89
CA VAL A 103 -28.04 4.37 12.60
C VAL A 103 -26.95 3.39 13.02
N TYR A 104 -27.30 2.30 13.71
CA TYR A 104 -26.35 1.27 14.10
C TYR A 104 -25.60 0.67 12.90
N TYR A 105 -26.29 0.39 11.80
CA TYR A 105 -25.68 -0.13 10.59
C TYR A 105 -24.61 0.80 10.03
N VAL A 106 -24.89 2.11 9.94
CA VAL A 106 -23.92 3.11 9.47
C VAL A 106 -22.68 3.10 10.37
N PHE A 107 -22.87 3.23 11.69
CA PHE A 107 -21.74 3.21 12.64
C PHE A 107 -20.92 1.92 12.58
N LEU A 108 -21.59 0.76 12.54
CA LEU A 108 -20.90 -0.53 12.51
C LEU A 108 -20.13 -0.72 11.20
N SER A 109 -20.68 -0.22 10.08
CA SER A 109 -20.02 -0.29 8.77
C SER A 109 -18.72 0.51 8.73
N GLU A 110 -18.70 1.70 9.33
CA GLU A 110 -17.50 2.54 9.42
C GLU A 110 -16.44 1.90 10.32
N ILE A 111 -16.86 1.37 11.47
CA ILE A 111 -15.99 0.65 12.39
C ILE A 111 -15.37 -0.56 11.67
N LEU A 112 -16.18 -1.39 11.02
CA LEU A 112 -15.66 -2.55 10.29
C LEU A 112 -14.68 -2.11 9.20
N GLY A 113 -15.00 -1.06 8.43
CA GLY A 113 -14.11 -0.49 7.42
C GLY A 113 -12.73 -0.10 7.97
N LEU A 114 -12.70 0.57 9.13
CA LEU A 114 -11.48 0.99 9.82
C LEU A 114 -10.58 -0.19 10.22
N PHE A 115 -11.17 -1.33 10.57
CA PHE A 115 -10.42 -2.51 11.04
C PHE A 115 -10.20 -3.58 9.98
N ASN A 116 -10.76 -3.43 8.78
CA ASN A 116 -10.72 -4.50 7.80
C ASN A 116 -9.40 -4.61 7.03
N PHE A 117 -8.49 -3.64 7.09
CA PHE A 117 -7.19 -3.74 6.41
C PHE A 117 -6.25 -4.74 7.14
N LYS A 118 -5.58 -5.63 6.39
CA LYS A 118 -4.63 -6.62 6.93
C LYS A 118 -3.19 -6.34 6.48
N ARG A 119 -2.97 -6.26 5.17
CA ARG A 119 -1.67 -5.94 4.55
C ARG A 119 -1.83 -5.46 3.11
N LEU A 120 -0.83 -4.74 2.64
CA LEU A 120 -0.65 -4.27 1.27
C LEU A 120 0.66 -4.84 0.75
N TYR A 121 0.69 -5.42 -0.44
CA TYR A 121 1.93 -5.90 -1.04
C TYR A 121 1.89 -5.85 -2.56
N ILE A 122 3.08 -5.82 -3.16
CA ILE A 122 3.31 -5.73 -4.59
C ILE A 122 3.93 -7.04 -5.05
N THR A 123 3.32 -7.67 -6.06
CA THR A 123 3.94 -8.74 -6.86
C THR A 123 4.45 -8.15 -8.17
N ASN A 124 4.95 -8.98 -9.08
CA ASN A 124 5.50 -8.50 -10.35
C ASN A 124 4.49 -7.70 -11.19
N ASN A 125 3.19 -8.02 -11.13
CA ASN A 125 2.18 -7.40 -11.99
C ASN A 125 1.01 -6.77 -11.22
N TYR A 126 0.89 -7.05 -9.92
CA TYR A 126 -0.29 -6.67 -9.14
C TYR A 126 0.08 -6.00 -7.81
N LEU A 127 -0.73 -5.03 -7.44
CA LEU A 127 -0.83 -4.54 -6.07
C LEU A 127 -2.01 -5.24 -5.41
N ILE A 128 -1.74 -5.95 -4.31
CA ILE A 128 -2.73 -6.75 -3.60
C ILE A 128 -2.98 -6.16 -2.22
N ILE A 129 -4.26 -5.94 -1.96
CA ILE A 129 -4.77 -5.42 -0.68
C ILE A 129 -5.55 -6.52 0.00
N GLU A 130 -4.97 -7.07 1.05
CA GLU A 130 -5.63 -8.08 1.85
C GLU A 130 -6.43 -7.46 2.98
N LYS A 131 -7.62 -8.03 3.17
CA LYS A 131 -8.57 -7.66 4.21
C LYS A 131 -8.74 -8.81 5.19
N TYR A 132 -9.18 -8.52 6.42
CA TYR A 132 -9.54 -9.56 7.39
C TYR A 132 -10.85 -10.25 7.01
N ILE A 133 -11.79 -9.49 6.43
CA ILE A 133 -13.13 -9.90 6.05
C ILE A 133 -13.36 -9.51 4.59
N GLY A 134 -13.85 -10.47 3.80
CA GLY A 134 -14.20 -10.27 2.39
C GLY A 134 -13.07 -10.61 1.42
N LYS A 135 -13.30 -10.30 0.14
CA LYS A 135 -12.36 -10.61 -0.94
C LYS A 135 -11.15 -9.67 -0.92
N LYS A 136 -9.98 -10.20 -1.31
CA LYS A 136 -8.77 -9.42 -1.58
C LYS A 136 -9.06 -8.46 -2.74
N ALA A 137 -8.54 -7.24 -2.67
CA ALA A 137 -8.53 -6.35 -3.84
C ALA A 137 -7.21 -6.57 -4.60
N ILE A 138 -7.31 -6.85 -5.89
CA ILE A 138 -6.19 -7.07 -6.78
C ILE A 138 -6.25 -5.96 -7.82
N LEU A 139 -5.20 -5.15 -7.88
CA LEU A 139 -5.12 -3.99 -8.76
C LEU A 139 -3.95 -4.21 -9.72
N GLN A 140 -4.19 -4.06 -11.02
CA GLN A 140 -3.15 -4.23 -12.03
C GLN A 140 -2.19 -3.04 -11.99
N LEU A 141 -0.90 -3.30 -11.80
CA LEU A 141 0.13 -2.27 -11.78
C LEU A 141 0.13 -1.48 -13.09
N GLY A 142 0.41 -0.17 -12.99
CA GLY A 142 0.42 0.75 -14.12
C GLY A 142 -0.94 1.36 -14.48
N SER A 143 -2.05 0.77 -14.05
CA SER A 143 -3.40 1.32 -14.33
C SER A 143 -3.87 2.42 -13.37
N PHE A 144 -3.08 2.71 -12.34
CA PHE A 144 -3.36 3.68 -11.28
C PHE A 144 -2.07 4.32 -10.75
N TYR A 145 -2.21 5.41 -9.99
CA TYR A 145 -1.12 6.06 -9.24
C TYR A 145 -1.49 6.23 -7.77
N ALA A 146 -0.50 6.37 -6.89
CA ALA A 146 -0.70 6.63 -5.48
C ALA A 146 -0.63 8.14 -5.19
N HIS A 147 -1.45 8.61 -4.27
CA HIS A 147 -1.31 9.95 -3.69
C HIS A 147 -1.93 9.96 -2.29
N SER A 148 -1.65 10.99 -1.50
CA SER A 148 -2.40 11.20 -0.27
C SER A 148 -3.73 11.89 -0.57
N SER A 149 -4.74 11.61 0.25
CA SER A 149 -5.99 12.35 0.18
C SER A 149 -5.72 13.82 0.48
N ARG A 150 -5.96 14.69 -0.49
CA ARG A 150 -6.07 16.13 -0.25
C ARG A 150 -7.38 16.35 0.53
N LEU A 151 -7.37 17.30 1.49
CA LEU A 151 -8.44 17.72 2.43
C LEU A 151 -9.82 17.10 2.22
N PRO A 152 -10.56 16.73 3.30
CA PRO A 152 -11.77 15.91 3.20
C PRO A 152 -12.75 16.51 2.18
N THR A 153 -12.80 15.91 1.00
CA THR A 153 -13.75 16.25 -0.07
C THR A 153 -15.18 15.89 0.33
N ASN A 154 -15.35 15.25 1.48
CA ASN A 154 -16.63 14.87 2.04
C ASN A 154 -16.82 15.52 3.43
N PRO A 155 -17.76 16.46 3.60
CA PRO A 155 -18.05 17.09 4.89
C PRO A 155 -18.63 16.12 5.93
N SER A 156 -19.01 14.90 5.54
CA SER A 156 -19.51 13.87 6.47
C SER A 156 -18.42 13.10 7.21
N ASN A 157 -17.13 13.33 6.90
CA ASN A 157 -16.03 12.69 7.63
C ASN A 157 -15.10 13.79 8.20
N PRO A 158 -15.22 14.15 9.50
CA PRO A 158 -14.37 15.16 10.15
C PRO A 158 -12.94 14.66 10.41
N LYS A 159 -12.44 13.74 9.59
CA LYS A 159 -11.11 13.17 9.75
C LYS A 159 -10.06 14.13 9.21
N LEU A 160 -9.16 14.54 10.09
CA LEU A 160 -7.92 15.29 9.79
C LEU A 160 -6.81 14.38 9.22
N THR A 161 -7.10 13.12 8.90
CA THR A 161 -6.08 12.15 8.45
C THR A 161 -5.90 12.18 6.94
N LYS A 162 -4.66 11.99 6.48
CA LYS A 162 -4.32 11.86 5.06
C LYS A 162 -4.35 10.39 4.69
N ASP A 163 -5.44 9.93 4.09
CA ASP A 163 -5.57 8.56 3.60
C ASP A 163 -4.64 8.32 2.42
N LEU A 164 -4.14 7.10 2.26
CA LEU A 164 -3.46 6.68 1.03
C LEU A 164 -4.52 6.38 -0.03
N CYS A 165 -4.48 7.10 -1.14
CA CYS A 165 -5.36 6.94 -2.28
C CYS A 165 -4.63 6.25 -3.44
N LEU A 166 -5.32 5.33 -4.11
CA LEU A 166 -4.91 4.70 -5.36
C LEU A 166 -5.96 5.03 -6.42
N THR A 167 -5.62 5.95 -7.32
CA THR A 167 -6.56 6.51 -8.30
C THR A 167 -6.28 5.94 -9.68
N PHE A 168 -7.31 5.36 -10.29
CA PHE A 168 -7.21 4.76 -11.62
C PHE A 168 -7.25 5.84 -12.71
N PHE A 169 -6.43 5.70 -13.74
CA PHE A 169 -6.32 6.71 -14.80
C PHE A 169 -7.59 6.84 -15.65
N LEU A 170 -8.19 5.71 -16.02
CA LEU A 170 -9.33 5.67 -16.94
C LEU A 170 -10.65 5.34 -16.23
N GLN A 171 -10.56 4.66 -15.09
CA GLN A 171 -11.72 4.30 -14.28
C GLN A 171 -11.90 5.43 -13.27
N ASN A 172 -13.08 6.04 -13.21
CA ASN A 172 -13.40 7.09 -12.25
C ASN A 172 -13.60 6.47 -10.85
N LYS A 173 -12.58 5.77 -10.36
CA LYS A 173 -12.56 4.92 -9.18
C LYS A 173 -11.27 5.20 -8.42
N GLU A 174 -11.40 5.24 -7.11
CA GLU A 174 -10.30 5.45 -6.18
C GLU A 174 -10.42 4.42 -5.07
N PHE A 175 -9.30 3.80 -4.72
CA PHE A 175 -9.20 2.95 -3.55
C PHE A 175 -8.52 3.71 -2.43
N ARG A 176 -9.16 3.79 -1.26
CA ARG A 176 -8.63 4.51 -0.09
C ARG A 176 -8.22 3.55 1.02
N ILE A 177 -7.05 3.79 1.60
CA ILE A 177 -6.57 3.14 2.80
C ILE A 177 -6.41 4.21 3.88
N ASP A 178 -7.18 4.08 4.95
CA ASP A 178 -7.12 4.99 6.08
C ASP A 178 -5.70 5.03 6.68
N GLU A 179 -5.18 6.24 6.89
CA GLU A 179 -3.82 6.49 7.40
C GLU A 179 -3.50 5.68 8.65
N SER A 180 -4.49 5.52 9.53
CA SER A 180 -4.29 4.83 10.80
C SER A 180 -4.09 3.31 10.65
N ASN A 181 -4.20 2.77 9.43
CA ASN A 181 -3.82 1.40 9.08
C ASN A 181 -2.39 1.26 8.51
N LEU A 182 -1.73 2.38 8.21
CA LEU A 182 -0.41 2.42 7.56
C LEU A 182 0.73 2.31 8.58
N SER A 183 1.95 2.06 8.10
CA SER A 183 3.15 2.12 8.95
C SER A 183 3.52 3.59 9.25
N TYR A 184 3.85 3.89 10.50
CA TYR A 184 4.24 5.24 10.93
C TYR A 184 5.66 5.63 10.52
N ASP A 185 6.47 4.68 10.03
CA ASP A 185 7.84 4.95 9.60
C ASP A 185 7.91 5.98 8.46
N ASN A 186 6.80 6.22 7.75
CA ASN A 186 6.69 7.23 6.71
C ASN A 186 5.35 7.96 6.85
N THR A 187 5.33 9.25 6.52
CA THR A 187 4.05 9.95 6.28
C THR A 187 3.30 9.33 5.10
N THR A 188 1.98 9.51 5.00
CA THR A 188 1.22 9.04 3.83
C THR A 188 1.79 9.59 2.53
N ASP A 189 2.25 10.84 2.52
CA ASP A 189 2.88 11.47 1.35
C ASP A 189 4.18 10.74 0.95
N GLU A 190 5.06 10.46 1.92
CA GLU A 190 6.29 9.71 1.67
C GLU A 190 6.01 8.28 1.21
N LEU A 191 4.99 7.62 1.77
CA LEU A 191 4.58 6.30 1.33
C LEU A 191 4.05 6.32 -0.11
N ALA A 192 3.20 7.30 -0.45
CA ALA A 192 2.71 7.47 -1.81
C ALA A 192 3.85 7.70 -2.80
N ASN A 193 4.82 8.55 -2.45
CA ASN A 193 6.00 8.79 -3.27
C ASN A 193 6.84 7.52 -3.46
N LYS A 194 7.09 6.76 -2.39
CA LYS A 194 7.80 5.46 -2.48
C LYS A 194 7.08 4.47 -3.39
N LEU A 195 5.75 4.39 -3.28
CA LEU A 195 4.93 3.53 -4.14
C LEU A 195 4.98 4.00 -5.61
N ASN A 196 4.88 5.30 -5.87
CA ASN A 196 4.96 5.84 -7.22
C ASN A 196 6.30 5.57 -7.90
N VAL A 197 7.42 5.59 -7.18
CA VAL A 197 8.73 5.17 -7.71
C VAL A 197 8.71 3.70 -8.15
N ILE A 198 8.04 2.82 -7.39
CA ILE A 198 7.88 1.41 -7.77
C ILE A 198 6.92 1.28 -8.97
N PHE A 199 5.89 2.11 -9.04
CA PHE A 199 4.88 2.06 -10.10
C PHE A 199 5.34 2.68 -11.42
N GLU A 200 6.29 3.61 -11.38
CA GLU A 200 6.78 4.37 -12.54
C GLU A 200 7.03 3.54 -13.80
N PRO A 201 7.82 2.44 -13.79
CA PRO A 201 8.03 1.64 -14.99
C PRO A 201 6.73 1.04 -15.55
N TYR A 202 5.83 0.59 -14.66
CA TYR A 202 4.53 0.03 -15.04
C TYR A 202 3.57 1.08 -15.57
N ILE A 203 3.54 2.27 -14.96
CA ILE A 203 2.72 3.40 -15.39
C ILE A 203 3.20 3.87 -16.77
N THR A 204 4.51 4.04 -16.95
CA THR A 204 5.10 4.40 -18.23
C THR A 204 4.69 3.40 -19.31
N GLN A 205 4.90 2.10 -19.09
CA GLN A 205 4.50 1.08 -20.05
C GLN A 205 2.98 1.09 -20.34
N TYR A 206 2.15 1.24 -19.30
CA TYR A 206 0.70 1.32 -19.45
C TYR A 206 0.29 2.52 -20.31
N LEU A 207 0.84 3.70 -20.04
CA LEU A 207 0.54 4.93 -20.75
C LEU A 207 1.06 4.93 -22.20
N LEU A 208 2.18 4.26 -22.49
CA LEU A 208 2.64 4.05 -23.87
C LEU A 208 1.65 3.21 -24.68
N ASN A 209 1.06 2.19 -24.07
CA ASN A 209 0.13 1.28 -24.74
C ASN A 209 -1.30 1.82 -24.91
N LEU A 210 -1.61 3.02 -24.37
CA LEU A 210 -2.92 3.63 -24.52
C LEU A 210 -3.13 4.19 -25.94
N ASP A 211 -4.36 4.09 -26.44
CA ASP A 211 -4.75 4.83 -27.64
C ASP A 211 -4.68 6.35 -27.41
N GLU A 212 -4.57 7.11 -28.49
CA GLU A 212 -4.33 8.55 -28.42
C GLU A 212 -5.44 9.33 -27.70
N LYS A 213 -6.69 8.86 -27.81
CA LYS A 213 -7.83 9.49 -27.13
C LYS A 213 -7.79 9.22 -25.63
N GLN A 214 -7.47 7.99 -25.22
CA GLN A 214 -7.30 7.62 -23.82
C GLN A 214 -6.10 8.34 -23.19
N TYR A 215 -4.96 8.34 -23.88
CA TYR A 215 -3.76 9.05 -23.42
C TYR A 215 -4.01 10.54 -23.23
N SER A 216 -4.61 11.19 -24.24
CA SER A 216 -4.99 12.61 -24.17
C SER A 216 -5.92 12.91 -22.99
N LYS A 217 -6.87 12.02 -22.68
CA LYS A 217 -7.76 12.18 -21.52
C LYS A 217 -6.98 12.19 -20.21
N VAL A 218 -6.04 11.25 -20.05
CA VAL A 218 -5.20 11.13 -18.84
C VAL A 218 -4.26 12.33 -18.70
N LYS A 219 -3.59 12.71 -19.79
CA LYS A 219 -2.62 13.81 -19.84
C LYS A 219 -3.25 15.18 -19.55
N ASN A 220 -4.49 15.38 -19.98
CA ASN A 220 -5.22 16.64 -19.79
C ASN A 220 -5.92 16.75 -18.43
N ASP A 221 -5.91 15.69 -17.62
CA ASP A 221 -6.43 15.74 -16.26
C ASP A 221 -5.45 16.49 -15.34
N THR A 222 -5.92 17.61 -14.79
CA THR A 222 -5.11 18.50 -13.94
C THR A 222 -4.59 17.79 -12.68
N PHE A 223 -5.35 16.86 -12.10
CA PHE A 223 -4.91 16.15 -10.90
C PHE A 223 -3.83 15.15 -11.24
N ILE A 224 -4.03 14.36 -12.29
CA ILE A 224 -3.06 13.36 -12.74
C ILE A 224 -1.75 14.03 -13.16
N LYS A 225 -1.84 15.14 -13.90
CA LYS A 225 -0.67 15.91 -14.36
C LYS A 225 0.19 16.45 -13.23
N ASN A 226 -0.40 16.75 -12.08
CA ASN A 226 0.36 17.22 -10.91
C ASN A 226 1.05 16.08 -10.15
N GLU A 227 0.58 14.85 -10.30
CA GLU A 227 1.07 13.67 -9.58
C GLU A 227 2.12 12.91 -10.41
N ILE A 228 2.03 12.97 -11.74
CA ILE A 228 2.99 12.35 -12.66
C ILE A 228 3.85 13.44 -13.30
N SER A 229 5.10 13.54 -12.85
CA SER A 229 6.06 14.54 -13.33
C SER A 229 6.72 14.19 -14.67
N TYR A 230 6.72 12.91 -15.06
CA TYR A 230 7.46 12.37 -16.20
C TYR A 230 6.63 12.25 -17.50
N PHE A 231 5.48 12.92 -17.60
CA PHE A 231 4.70 12.97 -18.86
C PHE A 231 5.49 13.44 -20.08
N LYS A 232 6.46 14.34 -19.89
CA LYS A 232 7.32 14.82 -20.98
C LYS A 232 8.19 13.73 -21.58
N GLU A 233 8.60 12.75 -20.77
CA GLU A 233 9.41 11.62 -21.22
C GLU A 233 8.52 10.62 -21.96
N ILE A 234 7.32 10.36 -21.45
CA ILE A 234 6.32 9.52 -22.12
C ILE A 234 5.94 10.09 -23.49
N ASP A 235 5.73 11.41 -23.59
CA ASP A 235 5.43 12.08 -24.87
C ASP A 235 6.50 11.79 -25.93
N LYS A 236 7.79 11.93 -25.57
CA LYS A 236 8.90 11.63 -26.48
C LYS A 236 8.91 10.18 -26.92
N LEU A 237 8.70 9.25 -25.99
CA LEU A 237 8.67 7.82 -26.28
C LEU A 237 7.50 7.44 -27.23
N ARG A 238 6.33 8.09 -27.09
CA ARG A 238 5.19 7.88 -28.00
C ARG A 238 5.45 8.44 -29.40
N GLU A 239 6.10 9.61 -29.50
CA GLU A 239 6.54 10.18 -30.78
C GLU A 239 7.53 9.25 -31.49
N GLU A 240 8.50 8.71 -30.76
CA GLU A 240 9.47 7.73 -31.29
C GLU A 240 8.78 6.43 -31.77
N GLN A 241 7.78 5.93 -31.06
CA GLN A 241 7.01 4.76 -31.52
C GLN A 241 6.25 5.05 -32.81
N THR A 242 5.59 6.20 -32.90
CA THR A 242 4.80 6.59 -34.08
C THR A 242 5.68 6.81 -35.32
N ASN A 243 6.93 7.25 -35.14
CA ASN A 243 7.86 7.46 -36.25
C ASN A 243 8.54 6.17 -36.75
N ASN A 244 8.42 5.06 -35.99
CA ASN A 244 9.01 3.77 -36.32
C ASN A 244 8.00 2.74 -36.86
N ASP A 245 6.70 3.06 -36.82
CA ASP A 245 5.59 2.29 -37.42
C ASP A 245 5.27 2.78 -38.85
#